data_AF-A0A183G431-F1
#
_entry.id   AF-A0A183G431-F1
#
_cell.length_a   1.000
_cell.length_b   1.000
_cell.length_c   1.000
_cell.angle_alpha   90.00
_cell.angle_beta   90.00
_cell.angle_gamma   90.00
#
_symmetry.space_group_name_H-M   'P 1'
#
loop_
_entity.id
_entity.type
_entity.pdbx_description
1 polymer ?
#
loop_
_entity_poly.entity_id
_entity_poly.type
_entity_poly.pdbx_seq_one_letter_code
_entity_poly.pdbx_strand_id
1 'polypeptide(L)'
;LPLYLTPVVYGIKFLTKIWHPNISSQTGTICLDILKDQWAASLTLRTVLLSIQALMCSPEPKDPQDAVVAKQYMSNPALFKETAVYWTIKYAKGKAEENSTYRERVEKLRDMGVTEDEAISVLSCNNWDLAKATDYIFS
;
A
#
# COMPACT_ATOMS: atom_id res chain seq x y z
N LEU A 1 31.42 -20.96 -16.70
CA LEU A 1 30.07 -20.60 -16.21
C LEU A 1 29.85 -21.18 -14.83
N PRO A 2 29.83 -20.39 -13.76
CA PRO A 2 29.09 -20.74 -12.55
C PRO A 2 27.71 -20.10 -12.66
N LEU A 3 26.68 -20.94 -12.68
CA LEU A 3 25.31 -20.51 -12.43
C LEU A 3 25.27 -19.98 -10.99
N TYR A 4 25.47 -18.67 -10.84
CA TYR A 4 25.00 -17.93 -9.68
C TYR A 4 23.48 -18.10 -9.66
N LEU A 5 23.02 -19.13 -8.97
CA LEU A 5 21.74 -19.12 -8.31
C LEU A 5 21.83 -17.95 -7.33
N THR A 6 21.51 -16.75 -7.81
CA THR A 6 20.94 -15.74 -6.93
C THR A 6 19.84 -16.48 -6.18
N PRO A 7 19.83 -16.49 -4.84
CA PRO A 7 18.72 -17.06 -4.13
C PRO A 7 17.51 -16.25 -4.58
N VAL A 8 16.69 -16.85 -5.44
CA VAL A 8 15.35 -16.32 -5.70
C VAL A 8 14.65 -16.54 -4.38
N VAL A 9 14.79 -15.57 -3.47
CA VAL A 9 13.84 -15.42 -2.38
C VAL A 9 12.56 -15.10 -3.12
N TYR A 10 11.73 -16.11 -3.36
CA TYR A 10 10.37 -15.94 -3.87
C TYR A 10 9.61 -15.24 -2.75
N GLY A 11 9.82 -13.92 -2.65
CA GLY A 11 9.24 -13.07 -1.64
C GLY A 11 7.73 -13.04 -1.82
N ILE A 12 7.00 -13.29 -0.74
CA ILE A 12 5.56 -13.10 -0.72
C ILE A 12 5.29 -11.61 -0.92
N LYS A 13 4.45 -11.29 -1.91
CA LYS A 13 4.01 -9.93 -2.18
C LYS A 13 2.50 -9.88 -2.35
N PHE A 14 1.95 -8.72 -2.06
CA PHE A 14 0.57 -8.41 -2.41
C PHE A 14 0.46 -8.18 -3.91
N LEU A 15 -0.40 -8.96 -4.58
CA LEU A 15 -0.81 -8.68 -5.95
C LEU A 15 -1.88 -7.59 -6.00
N THR A 16 -2.77 -7.60 -5.01
CA THR A 16 -3.77 -6.55 -4.80
C THR A 16 -3.10 -5.34 -4.15
N LYS A 17 -3.21 -4.17 -4.78
CA LYS A 17 -2.75 -2.90 -4.20
C LYS A 17 -3.39 -2.65 -2.82
N ILE A 18 -2.61 -2.12 -1.88
CA ILE A 18 -3.03 -1.86 -0.51
C ILE A 18 -2.32 -0.62 0.04
N TRP A 19 -3.03 0.15 0.88
CA TRP A 19 -2.49 1.30 1.59
C TRP A 19 -2.17 0.91 3.03
N HIS A 20 -0.94 0.45 3.28
CA HIS A 20 -0.52 -0.06 4.58
C HIS A 20 0.95 0.30 4.91
N PRO A 21 1.31 0.75 6.13
CA PRO A 21 2.68 1.16 6.47
C PRO A 21 3.78 0.13 6.16
N ASN A 22 3.50 -1.16 6.38
CA ASN A 22 4.45 -2.26 6.19
C ASN A 22 4.34 -2.98 4.84
N ILE A 23 3.56 -2.45 3.88
CA ILE A 23 3.43 -3.01 2.52
C ILE A 23 3.60 -1.87 1.51
N SER A 24 4.48 -2.05 0.52
CA SER A 24 4.67 -1.02 -0.51
C SER A 24 3.37 -0.80 -1.30
N SER A 25 2.91 0.46 -1.33
CA SER A 25 1.74 0.87 -2.13
C SER A 25 1.97 0.73 -3.65
N GLN A 26 3.24 0.69 -4.08
CA GLN A 26 3.64 0.59 -5.48
C GLN A 26 3.89 -0.86 -5.93
N THR A 27 4.62 -1.63 -5.12
CA THR A 27 5.12 -2.96 -5.54
C THR A 27 4.44 -4.13 -4.83
N GLY A 28 3.72 -3.88 -3.73
CA GLY A 28 3.16 -4.92 -2.87
C GLY A 28 4.20 -5.68 -2.04
N THR A 29 5.47 -5.27 -2.05
CA THR A 29 6.53 -5.85 -1.21
C THR A 29 6.15 -5.70 0.27
N ILE A 30 6.37 -6.74 1.07
CA ILE A 30 6.07 -6.75 2.52
C ILE A 30 7.38 -6.61 3.30
N CYS A 31 7.42 -5.72 4.29
CA CYS A 31 8.46 -5.77 5.33
C CYS A 31 7.97 -6.65 6.47
N LEU A 32 8.38 -7.92 6.47
CA LEU A 32 8.09 -8.86 7.55
C LEU A 32 9.35 -9.69 7.82
N ASP A 33 9.81 -9.68 9.06
CA ASP A 33 11.01 -10.34 9.59
C ASP A 33 11.00 -11.86 9.35
N ILE A 34 9.85 -12.52 9.54
CA ILE A 34 9.70 -13.96 9.27
C ILE A 34 9.85 -14.33 7.79
N LEU A 35 9.78 -13.35 6.88
CA LEU A 35 10.03 -13.53 5.44
C LEU A 35 11.47 -13.18 5.04
N LYS A 36 12.30 -12.75 6.00
CA LYS A 36 13.70 -12.36 5.81
C LYS A 36 14.61 -13.25 6.65
N ASP A 37 15.06 -12.74 7.79
CA ASP A 37 16.08 -13.31 8.67
C ASP A 37 15.51 -14.22 9.76
N GLN A 38 14.21 -14.10 10.08
CA GLN A 38 13.52 -14.94 11.06
C GLN A 38 12.80 -16.13 10.42
N TRP A 39 13.16 -16.50 9.18
CA TRP A 39 12.59 -17.69 8.52
C TRP A 39 13.04 -18.97 9.24
N ALA A 40 12.07 -19.75 9.73
CA ALA A 40 12.31 -21.06 10.33
C ALA A 40 11.72 -22.19 9.47
N ALA A 41 12.39 -23.34 9.40
CA ALA A 41 11.92 -24.52 8.66
C ALA A 41 10.57 -25.06 9.17
N SER A 42 10.16 -24.69 10.39
CA SER A 42 8.86 -25.01 10.97
C SER A 42 7.72 -24.09 10.52
N LEU A 43 8.01 -23.00 9.80
CA LEU A 43 6.97 -22.12 9.28
C LEU A 43 6.18 -22.83 8.19
N THR A 44 4.86 -22.81 8.35
CA THR A 44 3.91 -23.32 7.36
C THR A 44 3.29 -22.16 6.59
N LEU A 45 2.72 -22.44 5.42
CA LEU A 45 1.94 -21.46 4.68
C LEU A 45 0.83 -20.84 5.57
N ARG A 46 0.18 -21.66 6.41
CA ARG A 46 -0.85 -21.19 7.35
C ARG A 46 -0.30 -20.18 8.35
N THR A 47 0.82 -20.47 9.00
CA THR A 47 1.41 -19.56 10.00
C THR A 47 1.90 -18.27 9.38
N VAL A 48 2.43 -18.33 8.15
CA VAL A 48 2.83 -17.14 7.39
C VAL A 48 1.62 -16.27 7.05
N LEU A 49 0.53 -16.85 6.52
CA LEU A 49 -0.69 -16.09 6.20
C LEU A 49 -1.33 -15.46 7.44
N LEU A 50 -1.33 -16.15 8.57
CA LEU A 50 -1.81 -15.60 9.84
C LEU A 50 -0.95 -14.43 10.33
N SER A 51 0.37 -14.51 10.15
CA SER A 51 1.28 -13.42 10.51
C SER A 51 1.04 -12.19 9.64
N ILE A 52 0.81 -12.37 8.34
CA ILE A 52 0.43 -11.28 7.43
C ILE A 52 -0.92 -10.69 7.84
N GLN A 53 -1.90 -11.51 8.22
CA GLN A 53 -3.19 -11.02 8.71
C GLN A 53 -3.04 -10.21 10.01
N ALA A 54 -2.22 -10.68 10.95
CA ALA A 54 -1.92 -9.95 12.18
C ALA A 54 -1.25 -8.60 11.89
N LEU A 55 -0.29 -8.56 10.94
CA LEU A 55 0.35 -7.32 10.49
C LEU A 55 -0.67 -6.33 9.92
N MET A 56 -1.62 -6.79 9.10
CA MET A 56 -2.69 -5.93 8.56
C MET A 56 -3.61 -5.36 9.65
N CYS A 57 -3.82 -6.08 10.75
CA CYS A 57 -4.62 -5.60 11.88
C CYS A 57 -3.85 -4.64 12.79
N SER A 58 -2.53 -4.75 12.86
CA SER A 58 -1.68 -3.96 13.74
C SER A 58 -0.41 -3.52 13.01
N PRO A 59 -0.47 -2.42 12.23
CA PRO A 59 0.71 -1.89 11.54
C PRO A 59 1.83 -1.51 12.50
N GLU A 60 3.08 -1.67 12.08
CA GLU A 60 4.28 -1.19 12.80
C GLU A 60 4.89 0.00 12.05
N PRO A 61 4.47 1.25 12.34
CA PRO A 61 4.89 2.41 11.57
C PRO A 61 6.33 2.87 11.85
N LYS A 62 7.00 2.33 12.89
CA LYS A 62 8.41 2.68 13.21
C LYS A 62 9.42 1.91 12.36
N ASP A 63 9.00 0.80 11.76
CA ASP A 63 9.77 0.05 10.75
C ASP A 63 8.95 -0.12 9.46
N PRO A 64 8.70 0.98 8.73
CA PRO A 64 7.77 0.96 7.61
C PRO A 64 8.42 0.43 6.33
N GLN A 65 7.61 -0.23 5.51
CA GLN A 65 7.96 -0.51 4.12
C GLN A 65 7.64 0.67 3.19
N ASP A 66 6.62 1.46 3.55
CA ASP A 66 6.17 2.62 2.81
C ASP A 66 6.14 3.85 3.74
N ALA A 67 7.15 4.71 3.60
CA ALA A 67 7.34 5.87 4.46
C ALA A 67 6.22 6.92 4.32
N VAL A 68 5.61 7.04 3.13
CA VAL A 68 4.51 8.00 2.90
C VAL A 68 3.27 7.53 3.63
N VAL A 69 2.93 6.25 3.49
CA VAL A 69 1.80 5.65 4.19
C VAL A 69 1.99 5.70 5.70
N ALA A 70 3.20 5.36 6.19
CA ALA A 70 3.53 5.42 7.61
C ALA A 70 3.42 6.84 8.18
N LYS A 71 3.91 7.84 7.44
CA LYS A 71 3.77 9.25 7.83
C LYS A 71 2.31 9.65 7.92
N GLN A 72 1.46 9.28 6.96
CA GLN A 72 0.03 9.57 7.01
C GLN A 72 -0.63 8.85 8.19
N TYR A 73 -0.31 7.57 8.42
CA TYR A 73 -0.79 6.79 9.57
C TYR A 73 -0.49 7.49 10.90
N MET A 74 0.74 7.96 11.09
CA MET A 74 1.18 8.60 12.34
C MET A 74 0.65 10.02 12.51
N SER A 75 0.62 10.82 11.44
CA SER A 75 0.26 12.24 11.52
C SER A 75 -1.24 12.50 11.44
N ASN A 76 -1.99 11.65 10.72
CA ASN A 76 -3.42 11.78 10.57
C ASN A 76 -4.10 10.40 10.43
N PRO A 77 -4.32 9.68 11.55
CA PRO A 77 -4.91 8.34 11.55
C PRO A 77 -6.30 8.27 10.90
N ALA A 78 -7.09 9.35 10.99
CA ALA A 78 -8.42 9.42 10.37
C ALA A 78 -8.31 9.43 8.83
N LEU A 79 -7.45 10.29 8.28
CA LEU A 79 -7.19 10.34 6.84
C LEU A 79 -6.58 9.04 6.31
N PHE A 80 -5.66 8.44 7.07
CA PHE A 80 -5.12 7.12 6.74
C PHE A 80 -6.23 6.09 6.62
N LYS A 81 -7.15 6.04 7.60
CA LYS A 81 -8.26 5.09 7.61
C LYS A 81 -9.16 5.27 6.39
N GLU A 82 -9.52 6.50 6.06
CA GLU A 82 -10.34 6.78 4.88
C GLU A 82 -9.63 6.40 3.58
N THR A 83 -8.33 6.69 3.47
CA THR A 83 -7.51 6.33 2.30
C THR A 83 -7.42 4.81 2.16
N ALA A 84 -7.15 4.09 3.26
CA ALA A 84 -7.09 2.62 3.26
C ALA A 84 -8.44 1.98 2.90
N VAL A 85 -9.56 2.54 3.37
CA VAL A 85 -10.90 2.11 2.95
C VAL A 85 -11.13 2.35 1.46
N TYR A 86 -10.75 3.53 0.95
CA TYR A 86 -10.89 3.85 -0.48
C TYR A 86 -10.09 2.86 -1.36
N TRP A 87 -8.83 2.58 -1.01
CA TRP A 87 -8.01 1.56 -1.68
C TRP A 87 -8.64 0.16 -1.59
N THR A 88 -9.23 -0.19 -0.45
CA THR A 88 -9.91 -1.48 -0.27
C THR A 88 -11.13 -1.61 -1.18
N ILE A 89 -11.92 -0.55 -1.36
CA ILE A 89 -13.06 -0.52 -2.30
C ILE A 89 -12.55 -0.73 -3.73
N LYS A 90 -11.53 0.04 -4.15
CA LYS A 90 -11.01 0.02 -5.52
C LYS A 90 -10.30 -1.27 -5.90
N TYR A 91 -9.44 -1.79 -5.02
CA TYR A 91 -8.52 -2.87 -5.36
C TYR A 91 -8.94 -4.22 -4.78
N ALA A 92 -9.68 -4.24 -3.67
CA ALA A 92 -10.04 -5.46 -2.95
C ALA A 92 -11.56 -5.73 -2.91
N LYS A 93 -12.36 -5.00 -3.72
CA LYS A 93 -13.82 -5.15 -3.78
C LYS A 93 -14.51 -4.93 -2.41
N GLY A 94 -13.98 -3.99 -1.63
CA GLY A 94 -14.59 -3.58 -0.36
C GLY A 94 -16.03 -3.12 -0.54
N LYS A 95 -16.90 -3.46 0.41
CA LYS A 95 -18.34 -3.16 0.36
C LYS A 95 -18.73 -1.86 1.06
N ALA A 96 -17.76 -1.10 1.54
CA ALA A 96 -18.01 0.20 2.17
C ALA A 96 -18.46 1.23 1.12
N GLU A 97 -19.16 2.26 1.57
CA GLU A 97 -19.54 3.38 0.71
C GLU A 97 -18.29 4.17 0.30
N GLU A 98 -18.20 4.47 -0.99
CA GLU A 98 -17.08 5.24 -1.53
C GLU A 98 -17.23 6.72 -1.20
N ASN A 99 -16.13 7.34 -0.75
CA ASN A 99 -16.09 8.78 -0.50
C ASN A 99 -16.22 9.55 -1.83
N SER A 100 -17.34 10.28 -1.98
CA SER A 100 -17.66 11.03 -3.21
C SER A 100 -16.65 12.14 -3.51
N THR A 101 -16.10 12.80 -2.49
CA THR A 101 -15.07 13.84 -2.65
C THR A 101 -13.78 13.25 -3.22
N TYR A 102 -13.38 12.05 -2.78
CA TYR A 102 -12.19 11.36 -3.29
C TYR A 102 -12.40 10.91 -4.74
N ARG A 103 -13.58 10.35 -5.04
CA ARG A 103 -13.97 10.00 -6.41
C ARG A 103 -13.89 11.21 -7.34
N GLU A 104 -14.46 12.35 -6.96
CA GLU A 104 -14.44 13.57 -7.77
C GLU A 104 -13.01 14.05 -8.05
N ARG A 105 -12.11 14.00 -7.06
CA ARG A 105 -10.70 14.37 -7.24
C ARG A 105 -9.96 13.43 -8.19
N VAL A 106 -10.26 12.13 -8.13
CA VAL A 106 -9.72 11.14 -9.07
C VAL A 106 -10.21 11.45 -10.49
N GLU A 107 -11.50 11.70 -10.68
CA GLU A 107 -12.05 12.06 -12.00
C GLU A 107 -11.40 13.32 -12.56
N LYS A 108 -11.14 14.35 -11.74
CA LYS A 108 -10.45 15.56 -12.20
C LYS A 108 -9.05 15.28 -12.75
N LEU A 109 -8.28 14.40 -12.11
CA LEU A 109 -6.97 14.00 -12.65
C LEU A 109 -7.11 13.12 -13.90
N ARG A 110 -8.14 12.27 -13.96
CA ARG A 110 -8.45 11.47 -15.15
C ARG A 110 -8.80 12.34 -16.36
N ASP A 111 -9.54 13.43 -16.16
CA ASP A 111 -9.85 14.41 -17.20
C ASP A 111 -8.58 15.11 -17.74
N MET A 112 -7.51 15.16 -16.95
CA MET A 112 -6.20 15.67 -17.35
C MET A 112 -5.30 14.60 -18.02
N GLY A 113 -5.81 13.39 -18.25
CA GLY A 113 -5.10 12.29 -18.92
C GLY A 113 -4.32 11.36 -17.98
N VAL A 114 -4.48 11.50 -16.67
CA VAL A 114 -3.84 10.62 -15.67
C VAL A 114 -4.63 9.32 -15.54
N THR A 115 -3.96 8.17 -15.41
CA THR A 115 -4.65 6.89 -15.19
C THR A 115 -5.35 6.85 -13.82
N GLU A 116 -6.41 6.06 -13.65
CA GLU A 116 -7.12 5.98 -12.35
C GLU A 116 -6.16 5.55 -11.22
N ASP A 117 -5.31 4.57 -11.47
CA ASP A 117 -4.33 4.08 -10.49
C ASP A 117 -3.31 5.14 -10.08
N GLU A 118 -2.80 5.89 -11.05
CA GLU A 118 -1.84 6.96 -10.80
C GLU A 118 -2.51 8.13 -10.06
N ALA A 119 -3.73 8.50 -10.46
CA ALA A 119 -4.52 9.53 -9.79
C ALA A 119 -4.78 9.17 -8.32
N ILE A 120 -5.23 7.94 -8.04
CA ILE A 120 -5.44 7.44 -6.66
C ILE A 120 -4.14 7.47 -5.88
N SER A 121 -3.04 6.98 -6.46
CA SER A 121 -1.73 6.94 -5.81
C SER A 121 -1.23 8.33 -5.44
N VAL A 122 -1.20 9.26 -6.40
CA VAL A 122 -0.69 10.62 -6.17
C VAL A 122 -1.58 11.40 -5.21
N LEU A 123 -2.91 11.30 -5.33
CA LEU A 123 -3.82 11.92 -4.38
C LEU A 123 -3.60 11.37 -2.97
N SER A 124 -3.49 10.05 -2.81
CA SER A 124 -3.24 9.41 -1.51
C SER A 124 -1.93 9.89 -0.88
N CYS A 125 -0.85 9.97 -1.68
CA CYS A 125 0.45 10.47 -1.26
C CYS A 125 0.44 11.96 -0.85
N ASN A 126 -0.47 12.74 -1.43
CA ASN A 126 -0.61 14.18 -1.18
C ASN A 126 -1.79 14.52 -0.26
N ASN A 127 -2.21 13.59 0.62
CA ASN A 127 -3.29 13.80 1.58
C ASN A 127 -4.62 14.24 0.92
N TRP A 128 -4.85 13.74 -0.28
CA TRP A 128 -5.96 14.07 -1.17
C TRP A 128 -6.04 15.55 -1.58
N ASP A 129 -4.99 16.35 -1.36
CA ASP A 129 -4.93 17.74 -1.83
C ASP A 129 -4.77 17.76 -3.36
N LEU A 130 -5.81 18.18 -4.07
CA LEU A 130 -5.83 18.18 -5.52
C LEU A 130 -4.77 19.10 -6.11
N ALA A 131 -4.55 20.29 -5.52
CA ALA A 131 -3.56 21.23 -6.03
C ALA A 131 -2.15 20.64 -5.92
N LYS A 132 -1.80 20.10 -4.75
CA LYS A 132 -0.50 19.43 -4.56
C LYS A 132 -0.33 18.21 -5.44
N ALA A 133 -1.38 17.42 -5.64
CA ALA A 133 -1.36 16.27 -6.52
C ALA A 133 -1.15 16.66 -7.99
N THR A 134 -1.82 17.71 -8.46
CA THR A 134 -1.62 18.28 -9.79
C THR A 134 -0.20 18.81 -9.95
N ASP A 135 0.29 19.59 -8.99
CA ASP A 135 1.65 20.13 -9.02
C ASP A 135 2.69 19.00 -9.08
N TYR A 136 2.50 17.93 -8.31
CA TYR A 136 3.38 16.75 -8.31
C TYR A 136 3.46 16.04 -9.66
N ILE A 137 2.39 16.05 -10.46
CA ILE A 137 2.33 15.36 -11.76
C ILE A 137 2.88 16.23 -12.89
N PHE A 138 2.59 17.53 -12.87
CA PHE A 138 2.79 18.41 -14.01
C PHE A 138 3.89 19.48 -13.83
N SER A 139 4.57 19.53 -12.68
CA SER A 139 5.73 20.41 -12.43
C SER A 139 7.04 19.63 -12.42
#